data_AF-H0ERI2-F1
#
_entry.id   AF-H0ERI2-F1
#
_cell.length_a   1.000
_cell.length_b   1.000
_cell.length_c   1.000
_cell.angle_alpha   90.00
_cell.angle_beta   90.00
_cell.angle_gamma   90.00
#
_symmetry.space_group_name_H-M   'P 1'
#
loop_
_entity.id
_entity.type
_entity.pdbx_description
1 polymer ?
#
loop_
_entity_poly.entity_id
_entity_poly.type
_entity_poly.pdbx_seq_one_letter_code
_entity_poly.pdbx_strand_id
1 'polypeptide(L)'
;MKFSPLVASVYAALQLSLSSALTISEINGHKYLSPYAGQNVTAVKGLVTAKGPSGFWIKSTTLDLDPRSSNSIYVFSSSAGRNLTVGDIITLDATVLEYRSSSAYIYLTELTTPSNVVRISSGNKVTPIVIGEWLLKWPPTEQFSSLDNWDVFGLPNNASQLSVKNPSLNPLIYGLDFWESLSGELVTVKRPKAVAKPSSFGDTWVTGSWRVSGRNKRGGLTSTDRDSNPEAILIGSPLDGTPNPKTTRLGDDLAEITGIVTQAFGYYRILPLTALSVTGSQSPDVAPVTTFTSGGSCIFLQEIQDDNGATNNGVVSSNLTLSTLIASIYNQSGTTYAYTYISPINLADGGEPGGNIRVAYLYKPTLLRLSPGAQIGGSLDANVVLPGPSLQYNPGRIEPSNAAWTASRKPLAAQWETLDGKNKFFTVNVHFGSKGGSSSIEGDYRPPVNGGIEDREAQANVTAKHSNPSPNYKI
;
A
#
# COMPACT_ATOMS: atom_id res chain seq x y z
N MET A 1 48.88 -78.64 -6.22
CA MET A 1 48.68 -77.24 -5.80
C MET A 1 49.26 -76.37 -6.91
N LYS A 2 48.50 -76.03 -7.97
CA LYS A 2 47.57 -74.88 -8.11
C LYS A 2 48.18 -73.57 -7.63
N PHE A 3 48.50 -72.65 -8.55
CA PHE A 3 47.78 -71.39 -8.76
C PHE A 3 48.06 -70.82 -10.16
N SER A 4 46.99 -70.36 -10.80
CA SER A 4 46.90 -69.75 -12.14
C SER A 4 47.04 -68.23 -12.04
N PRO A 5 47.51 -67.49 -13.07
CA PRO A 5 47.42 -66.05 -13.08
C PRO A 5 46.00 -65.63 -13.49
N LEU A 6 45.37 -64.79 -12.67
CA LEU A 6 44.09 -64.17 -12.96
C LEU A 6 44.34 -62.89 -13.78
N VAL A 7 43.84 -62.86 -15.01
CA VAL A 7 43.73 -61.64 -15.82
C VAL A 7 42.55 -60.85 -15.25
N ALA A 8 42.82 -59.69 -14.65
CA ALA A 8 41.77 -58.76 -14.21
C ALA A 8 41.49 -57.75 -15.32
N SER A 9 40.44 -58.02 -16.10
CA SER A 9 39.88 -57.07 -17.07
C SER A 9 39.05 -56.02 -16.32
N VAL A 10 39.50 -54.77 -16.29
CA VAL A 10 38.73 -53.64 -15.76
C VAL A 10 37.75 -53.17 -16.83
N TYR A 11 36.47 -53.51 -16.68
CA TYR A 11 35.38 -52.88 -17.44
C TYR A 11 34.98 -51.57 -16.75
N ALA A 12 35.39 -50.43 -17.31
CA ALA A 12 34.83 -49.14 -16.95
C ALA A 12 33.48 -48.97 -17.68
N ALA A 13 32.37 -49.20 -16.96
CA ALA A 13 31.04 -48.87 -17.47
C ALA A 13 30.84 -47.35 -17.40
N LEU A 14 30.91 -46.67 -18.54
CA LEU A 14 30.41 -45.30 -18.67
C LEU A 14 28.89 -45.33 -18.48
N GLN A 15 28.42 -44.99 -17.27
CA GLN A 15 27.01 -44.64 -17.08
C GLN A 15 26.79 -43.26 -17.68
N LEU A 16 26.31 -43.22 -18.93
CA LEU A 16 25.71 -42.03 -19.52
C LEU A 16 24.38 -41.79 -18.80
N SER A 17 24.41 -40.96 -17.76
CA SER A 17 23.18 -40.36 -17.23
C SER A 17 22.62 -39.43 -18.30
N LEU A 18 21.52 -39.85 -18.95
CA LEU A 18 20.70 -38.96 -19.75
C LEU A 18 20.09 -37.93 -18.80
N SER A 19 20.75 -36.78 -18.63
CA SER A 19 20.14 -35.63 -17.96
C SER A 19 19.06 -35.09 -18.88
N SER A 20 17.79 -35.21 -18.50
CA SER A 20 16.71 -34.51 -19.21
C SER A 20 16.92 -33.00 -19.08
N ALA A 21 16.57 -32.24 -20.12
CA ALA A 21 16.58 -30.78 -20.04
C ALA A 21 15.61 -30.30 -18.95
N LEU A 22 16.06 -29.38 -18.10
CA LEU A 22 15.22 -28.78 -17.06
C LEU A 22 14.06 -28.01 -17.69
N THR A 23 12.86 -28.23 -17.15
CA THR A 23 11.69 -27.45 -17.53
C THR A 23 11.72 -26.08 -16.86
N ILE A 24 11.01 -25.11 -17.43
CA ILE A 24 10.90 -23.77 -16.84
C ILE A 24 10.21 -23.82 -15.47
N SER A 25 9.25 -24.72 -15.28
CA SER A 25 8.59 -24.90 -13.98
C SER A 25 9.58 -25.40 -12.90
N GLU A 26 10.48 -26.32 -13.24
CA GLU A 26 11.53 -26.76 -12.30
C GLU A 26 12.51 -25.63 -11.98
N ILE A 27 12.85 -24.80 -12.98
CA ILE A 27 13.71 -23.62 -12.78
C ILE A 27 13.06 -22.64 -11.81
N ASN A 28 11.78 -22.30 -11.99
CA ASN A 28 11.07 -21.40 -11.08
C ASN A 28 10.88 -22.03 -9.69
N GLY A 29 10.45 -23.30 -9.64
CA GLY A 29 10.17 -24.02 -8.40
C GLY A 29 8.87 -23.58 -7.71
N HIS A 30 8.64 -24.10 -6.50
CA HIS A 30 7.38 -23.91 -5.75
C HIS A 30 7.48 -22.88 -4.62
N LYS A 31 8.40 -21.93 -4.75
CA LYS A 31 8.77 -20.96 -3.70
C LYS A 31 9.08 -19.59 -4.34
N TYR A 32 9.32 -18.59 -3.52
CA TYR A 32 9.70 -17.23 -3.96
C TYR A 32 11.13 -17.11 -4.50
N LEU A 33 11.96 -18.15 -4.33
CA LEU A 33 13.30 -18.20 -4.90
C LEU A 33 13.47 -19.53 -5.63
N SER A 34 14.10 -19.44 -6.80
CA SER A 34 14.46 -20.58 -7.62
C SER A 34 15.37 -21.56 -6.87
N PRO A 35 15.12 -22.89 -6.97
CA PRO A 35 16.06 -23.90 -6.50
C PRO A 35 17.36 -23.95 -7.34
N TYR A 36 17.40 -23.26 -8.47
CA TYR A 36 18.52 -23.17 -9.39
C TYR A 36 19.21 -21.80 -9.37
N ALA A 37 18.87 -20.91 -8.44
CA ALA A 37 19.49 -19.59 -8.32
C ALA A 37 21.03 -19.67 -8.34
N GLY A 38 21.65 -18.92 -9.26
CA GLY A 38 23.11 -18.89 -9.47
C GLY A 38 23.67 -20.06 -10.29
N GLN A 39 22.84 -21.02 -10.73
CA GLN A 39 23.28 -22.17 -11.50
C GLN A 39 23.12 -21.95 -13.01
N ASN A 40 23.97 -22.63 -13.79
CA ASN A 40 23.81 -22.71 -15.23
C ASN A 40 22.78 -23.79 -15.59
N VAL A 41 21.88 -23.46 -16.50
CA VAL A 41 20.88 -24.37 -17.05
C VAL A 41 21.10 -24.49 -18.56
N THR A 42 20.93 -25.69 -19.09
CA THR A 42 21.21 -25.98 -20.51
C THR A 42 19.99 -26.54 -21.22
N ALA A 43 19.90 -26.27 -22.51
CA ALA A 43 18.84 -26.74 -23.41
C ALA A 43 17.42 -26.40 -22.92
N VAL A 44 17.25 -25.26 -22.22
CA VAL A 44 15.95 -24.77 -21.79
C VAL A 44 15.12 -24.46 -23.02
N LYS A 45 14.00 -25.16 -23.18
CA LYS A 45 13.12 -25.05 -24.35
C LYS A 45 11.88 -24.24 -24.01
N GLY A 46 11.56 -23.26 -24.85
CA GLY A 46 10.36 -22.46 -24.65
C GLY A 46 9.86 -21.73 -25.90
N LEU A 47 8.56 -21.44 -25.90
CA LEU A 47 7.83 -20.60 -26.84
C LEU A 47 7.96 -19.14 -26.44
N VAL A 48 8.47 -18.27 -27.31
CA VAL A 48 8.52 -16.82 -27.10
C VAL A 48 7.09 -16.26 -27.07
N THR A 49 6.65 -15.77 -25.92
CA THR A 49 5.28 -15.27 -25.69
C THR A 49 5.17 -13.75 -25.79
N ALA A 50 6.22 -13.03 -25.42
CA ALA A 50 6.29 -11.58 -25.51
C ALA A 50 7.74 -11.08 -25.60
N LYS A 51 7.92 -9.83 -26.01
CA LYS A 51 9.20 -9.13 -26.05
C LYS A 51 9.07 -7.80 -25.34
N GLY A 52 10.12 -7.36 -24.67
CA GLY A 52 10.23 -6.07 -24.02
C GLY A 52 11.54 -5.37 -24.38
N PRO A 53 11.76 -4.14 -23.90
CA PRO A 53 12.95 -3.35 -24.26
C PRO A 53 14.29 -4.03 -23.91
N SER A 54 14.33 -4.76 -22.79
CA SER A 54 15.57 -5.36 -22.25
C SER A 54 15.66 -6.87 -22.43
N GLY A 55 14.63 -7.52 -22.96
CA GLY A 55 14.57 -8.98 -23.01
C GLY A 55 13.27 -9.53 -23.59
N PHE A 56 12.97 -10.79 -23.30
CA PHE A 56 11.79 -11.48 -23.82
C PHE A 56 11.33 -12.57 -22.86
N TRP A 57 10.10 -13.03 -23.00
CA TRP A 57 9.53 -14.09 -22.17
C TRP A 57 9.35 -15.35 -22.97
N ILE A 58 9.66 -16.49 -22.35
CA ILE A 58 9.42 -17.81 -22.92
C ILE A 58 8.53 -18.63 -22.01
N LYS A 59 7.68 -19.45 -22.60
CA LYS A 59 6.79 -20.41 -21.94
C LYS A 59 7.19 -21.83 -22.31
N SER A 60 7.23 -22.73 -21.34
CA SER A 60 7.53 -24.15 -21.54
C SER A 60 6.62 -24.73 -22.61
N THR A 61 7.19 -25.53 -23.52
CA THR A 61 6.41 -26.32 -24.48
C THR A 61 5.82 -27.59 -23.87
N THR A 62 6.23 -27.91 -22.63
CA THR A 62 5.72 -29.03 -21.84
C THR A 62 4.83 -28.45 -20.74
N LEU A 63 3.59 -28.92 -20.65
CA LEU A 63 2.63 -28.41 -19.68
C LEU A 63 2.92 -28.98 -18.29
N ASP A 64 3.26 -28.11 -17.34
CA ASP A 64 3.14 -28.40 -15.91
C ASP A 64 1.80 -27.84 -15.38
N LEU A 65 1.10 -28.64 -14.59
CA LEU A 65 -0.20 -28.32 -13.99
C LEU A 65 -0.10 -28.03 -12.48
N ASP A 66 1.11 -28.07 -11.89
CA ASP A 66 1.28 -27.65 -10.50
C ASP A 66 0.93 -26.16 -10.36
N PRO A 67 -0.11 -25.80 -9.58
CA PRO A 67 -0.53 -24.42 -9.46
C PRO A 67 0.52 -23.53 -8.80
N ARG A 68 1.56 -24.10 -8.17
CA ARG A 68 2.59 -23.39 -7.39
C ARG A 68 3.79 -22.95 -8.21
N SER A 69 3.81 -23.18 -9.52
CA SER A 69 4.92 -22.76 -10.37
C SER A 69 4.43 -22.18 -11.68
N SER A 70 5.16 -21.16 -12.15
CA SER A 70 4.97 -20.62 -13.49
C SER A 70 5.63 -21.52 -14.53
N ASN A 71 4.96 -21.69 -15.67
CA ASN A 71 5.54 -22.35 -16.83
C ASN A 71 6.33 -21.37 -17.71
N SER A 72 6.48 -20.12 -17.28
CA SER A 72 7.11 -19.05 -18.05
C SER A 72 8.24 -18.39 -17.26
N ILE A 73 9.21 -17.84 -17.98
CA ILE A 73 10.36 -17.16 -17.37
C ILE A 73 10.84 -16.02 -18.28
N TYR A 74 11.37 -14.97 -17.63
CA TYR A 74 11.99 -13.85 -18.31
C TYR A 74 13.43 -14.16 -18.71
N VAL A 75 13.83 -13.78 -19.93
CA VAL A 75 15.21 -13.84 -20.41
C VAL A 75 15.72 -12.40 -20.56
N PHE A 76 16.62 -12.00 -19.67
CA PHE A 76 17.25 -10.68 -19.67
C PHE A 76 18.37 -10.60 -20.71
N SER A 77 17.97 -10.40 -21.98
CA SER A 77 18.90 -10.16 -23.08
C SER A 77 18.21 -9.55 -24.29
N SER A 78 18.41 -8.25 -24.49
CA SER A 78 17.93 -7.54 -25.67
C SER A 78 18.63 -8.00 -26.97
N SER A 79 19.89 -8.43 -26.89
CA SER A 79 20.66 -8.92 -28.03
C SER A 79 20.15 -10.27 -28.53
N ALA A 80 19.91 -11.23 -27.65
CA ALA A 80 19.33 -12.52 -28.01
C ALA A 80 17.89 -12.35 -28.54
N GLY A 81 17.09 -11.49 -27.89
CA GLY A 81 15.72 -11.22 -28.31
C GLY A 81 15.59 -10.50 -29.67
N ARG A 82 16.64 -9.83 -30.15
CA ARG A 82 16.58 -9.04 -31.40
C ARG A 82 16.17 -9.87 -32.61
N ASN A 83 16.71 -11.09 -32.72
CA ASN A 83 16.49 -11.98 -33.86
C ASN A 83 15.33 -12.98 -33.65
N LEU A 84 14.55 -12.81 -32.59
CA LEU A 84 13.40 -13.66 -32.25
C LEU A 84 12.08 -12.94 -32.51
N THR A 85 11.06 -13.71 -32.82
CA THR A 85 9.68 -13.27 -33.04
C THR A 85 8.78 -13.97 -32.02
N VAL A 86 7.74 -13.27 -31.55
CA VAL A 86 6.68 -13.91 -30.76
C VAL A 86 6.10 -15.08 -31.57
N GLY A 87 5.97 -16.25 -30.95
CA GLY A 87 5.60 -17.49 -31.63
C GLY A 87 6.80 -18.36 -32.07
N ASP A 88 8.04 -17.92 -31.89
CA ASP A 88 9.21 -18.78 -32.05
C ASP A 88 9.31 -19.79 -30.90
N ILE A 89 9.59 -21.06 -31.19
CA ILE A 89 10.07 -22.02 -30.19
C ILE A 89 11.58 -22.04 -30.27
N ILE A 90 12.24 -21.86 -29.14
CA ILE A 90 13.70 -21.82 -29.04
C ILE A 90 14.21 -22.82 -28.01
N THR A 91 15.50 -23.14 -28.09
CA THR A 91 16.30 -23.69 -27.00
C THR A 91 17.43 -22.71 -26.66
N LEU A 92 17.81 -22.62 -25.39
CA LEU A 92 18.96 -21.82 -24.96
C LEU A 92 19.62 -22.40 -23.70
N ASP A 93 20.87 -21.98 -23.47
CA ASP A 93 21.57 -22.14 -22.20
C ASP A 93 21.63 -20.77 -21.51
N ALA A 94 21.56 -20.72 -20.19
CA ALA A 94 21.59 -19.47 -19.42
C ALA A 94 22.01 -19.69 -17.97
N THR A 95 22.23 -18.58 -17.25
CA THR A 95 22.38 -18.59 -15.79
C THR A 95 21.06 -18.16 -15.16
N VAL A 96 20.61 -18.86 -14.12
CA VAL A 96 19.42 -18.44 -13.34
C VAL A 96 19.83 -17.39 -12.32
N LEU A 97 19.13 -16.25 -12.30
CA LEU A 97 19.39 -15.13 -11.40
C LEU A 97 18.12 -14.74 -10.63
N GLU A 98 18.30 -14.40 -9.37
CA GLU A 98 17.27 -13.72 -8.55
C GLU A 98 17.54 -12.22 -8.59
N TYR A 99 16.73 -11.48 -9.34
CA TYR A 99 16.92 -10.04 -9.56
C TYR A 99 15.95 -9.19 -8.73
N ARG A 100 16.45 -8.06 -8.19
CA ARG A 100 15.61 -6.98 -7.64
C ARG A 100 16.36 -5.65 -7.69
N SER A 101 15.63 -4.57 -7.90
CA SER A 101 16.21 -3.21 -7.97
C SER A 101 16.38 -2.54 -6.60
N SER A 102 15.79 -3.10 -5.54
CA SER A 102 15.91 -2.63 -4.16
C SER A 102 15.87 -3.82 -3.21
N SER A 103 16.61 -3.74 -2.09
CA SER A 103 16.59 -4.75 -1.04
C SER A 103 15.22 -4.90 -0.35
N ALA A 104 14.34 -3.91 -0.53
CA ALA A 104 12.97 -3.93 -0.02
C ALA A 104 12.00 -4.73 -0.90
N TYR A 105 12.40 -5.18 -2.09
CA TYR A 105 11.50 -5.85 -3.04
C TYR A 105 11.68 -7.36 -3.02
N ILE A 106 10.60 -8.07 -3.38
CA ILE A 106 10.61 -9.49 -3.72
C ILE A 106 11.47 -9.67 -4.98
N TYR A 107 12.17 -10.79 -5.07
CA TYR A 107 12.99 -11.13 -6.23
C TYR A 107 12.13 -11.53 -7.43
N LEU A 108 12.67 -11.34 -8.62
CA LEU A 108 12.21 -11.93 -9.87
C LEU A 108 13.23 -12.99 -10.29
N THR A 109 12.79 -14.24 -10.44
CA THR A 109 13.60 -15.26 -11.11
C THR A 109 13.69 -14.95 -12.61
N GLU A 110 14.91 -14.83 -13.12
CA GLU A 110 15.18 -14.56 -14.54
C GLU A 110 16.35 -15.38 -15.07
N LEU A 111 16.41 -15.55 -16.40
CA LEU A 111 17.54 -16.12 -17.11
C LEU A 111 18.43 -15.00 -17.64
N THR A 112 19.71 -15.03 -17.30
CA THR A 112 20.73 -14.08 -17.76
C THR A 112 21.82 -14.77 -18.57
N THR A 113 22.65 -13.98 -19.25
CA THR A 113 23.78 -14.43 -20.08
C THR A 113 23.41 -15.57 -21.05
N PRO A 114 22.33 -15.45 -21.85
CA PRO A 114 21.91 -16.54 -22.70
C PRO A 114 22.95 -16.85 -23.77
N SER A 115 23.16 -18.14 -24.01
CA SER A 115 24.05 -18.68 -25.06
C SER A 115 23.37 -19.86 -25.75
N ASN A 116 23.94 -20.33 -26.86
CA ASN A 116 23.38 -21.43 -27.66
C ASN A 116 21.88 -21.26 -27.99
N VAL A 117 21.48 -20.03 -28.28
CA VAL A 117 20.09 -19.69 -28.63
C VAL A 117 19.80 -20.21 -30.04
N VAL A 118 19.01 -21.26 -30.13
CA VAL A 118 18.63 -21.92 -31.39
C VAL A 118 17.13 -21.85 -31.57
N ARG A 119 16.68 -21.34 -32.72
CA ARG A 119 15.26 -21.39 -33.12
C ARG A 119 14.93 -22.77 -33.69
N ILE A 120 13.92 -23.42 -33.10
CA ILE A 120 13.44 -24.75 -33.47
C ILE A 120 12.28 -24.65 -34.46
N SER A 121 11.33 -23.76 -34.23
CA SER A 121 10.21 -23.49 -35.13
C SER A 121 9.70 -22.05 -34.97
N SER A 122 8.85 -21.59 -35.88
CA SER A 122 8.29 -20.23 -35.89
C SER A 122 6.80 -20.27 -36.23
N GLY A 123 6.08 -19.17 -35.96
CA GLY A 123 4.65 -19.04 -36.25
C GLY A 123 3.73 -19.88 -35.35
N ASN A 124 4.22 -20.33 -34.20
CA ASN A 124 3.42 -21.11 -33.26
C ASN A 124 2.40 -20.21 -32.56
N LYS A 125 1.20 -20.74 -32.29
CA LYS A 125 0.13 -20.00 -31.62
C LYS A 125 0.52 -19.69 -30.18
N VAL A 126 0.48 -18.42 -29.82
CA VAL A 126 0.60 -17.95 -28.43
C VAL A 126 -0.81 -17.76 -27.87
N THR A 127 -1.11 -18.42 -26.75
CA THR A 127 -2.43 -18.34 -26.11
C THR A 127 -2.25 -17.83 -24.67
N PRO A 128 -2.83 -16.67 -24.31
CA PRO A 128 -2.75 -16.14 -22.95
C PRO A 128 -3.61 -16.95 -21.99
N ILE A 129 -3.22 -16.96 -20.70
CA ILE A 129 -4.04 -17.48 -19.61
C ILE A 129 -5.07 -16.42 -19.23
N VAL A 130 -6.36 -16.77 -19.23
CA VAL A 130 -7.40 -15.85 -18.76
C VAL A 130 -7.50 -15.94 -17.24
N ILE A 131 -7.13 -14.86 -16.54
CA ILE A 131 -7.30 -14.76 -15.08
C ILE A 131 -8.81 -14.70 -14.80
N GLY A 132 -9.29 -15.51 -13.88
CA GLY A 132 -10.74 -15.71 -13.70
C GLY A 132 -11.26 -17.07 -14.19
N GLU A 133 -10.47 -17.83 -14.96
CA GLU A 133 -10.91 -19.02 -15.67
C GLU A 133 -9.95 -20.23 -15.48
N TRP A 134 -10.40 -21.43 -15.89
CA TRP A 134 -9.65 -22.72 -15.83
C TRP A 134 -9.29 -23.33 -14.46
N LEU A 135 -8.02 -23.28 -13.99
CA LEU A 135 -7.52 -24.08 -12.83
C LEU A 135 -6.98 -23.22 -11.67
N LEU A 136 -6.81 -21.91 -11.88
CA LEU A 136 -6.37 -20.92 -10.89
C LEU A 136 -7.37 -19.77 -10.88
N LYS A 137 -8.65 -20.13 -10.74
CA LYS A 137 -9.74 -19.29 -11.25
C LYS A 137 -9.86 -17.94 -10.54
N TRP A 138 -9.41 -17.78 -9.31
CA TRP A 138 -9.66 -16.55 -8.58
C TRP A 138 -8.43 -16.19 -7.75
N PRO A 139 -7.85 -14.99 -7.95
CA PRO A 139 -6.90 -14.49 -6.99
C PRO A 139 -7.55 -14.49 -5.60
N PRO A 140 -6.85 -14.99 -4.56
CA PRO A 140 -7.35 -14.93 -3.19
C PRO A 140 -7.67 -13.49 -2.77
N THR A 141 -8.61 -13.32 -1.84
CA THR A 141 -9.20 -12.02 -1.51
C THR A 141 -8.96 -11.56 -0.07
N GLU A 142 -8.02 -12.16 0.67
CA GLU A 142 -7.82 -11.83 2.09
C GLU A 142 -6.34 -11.63 2.40
N GLN A 143 -5.58 -12.73 2.50
CA GLN A 143 -4.17 -12.69 2.86
C GLN A 143 -3.26 -12.64 1.63
N PHE A 144 -2.18 -11.88 1.73
CA PHE A 144 -1.10 -11.80 0.75
C PHE A 144 -0.19 -13.02 0.82
N SER A 145 0.14 -13.50 2.02
CA SER A 145 1.05 -14.63 2.22
C SER A 145 0.76 -15.41 3.51
N SER A 146 1.40 -16.58 3.65
CA SER A 146 1.40 -17.35 4.90
C SER A 146 2.08 -16.64 6.08
N LEU A 147 2.82 -15.55 5.84
CA LEU A 147 3.52 -14.79 6.87
C LEU A 147 2.67 -13.66 7.46
N ASP A 148 1.54 -13.30 6.83
CA ASP A 148 0.69 -12.20 7.27
C ASP A 148 0.11 -12.48 8.67
N ASN A 149 -0.20 -13.75 8.97
CA ASN A 149 -0.84 -14.17 10.23
C ASN A 149 -2.09 -13.32 10.55
N TRP A 150 -2.91 -13.06 9.53
CA TRP A 150 -4.09 -12.19 9.57
C TRP A 150 -3.83 -10.69 9.83
N ASP A 151 -2.59 -10.25 9.83
CA ASP A 151 -2.23 -8.82 9.85
C ASP A 151 -1.88 -8.34 8.43
N VAL A 152 -2.77 -7.54 7.85
CA VAL A 152 -2.60 -6.95 6.51
C VAL A 152 -1.42 -5.98 6.41
N PHE A 153 -0.89 -5.52 7.54
CA PHE A 153 0.28 -4.65 7.60
C PHE A 153 1.58 -5.41 7.92
N GLY A 154 1.50 -6.72 8.21
CA GLY A 154 2.67 -7.56 8.48
C GLY A 154 3.66 -7.56 7.29
N LEU A 155 3.15 -7.36 6.08
CA LEU A 155 3.88 -7.02 4.85
C LEU A 155 3.18 -5.77 4.34
N PRO A 156 3.82 -4.59 4.17
CA PRO A 156 5.06 -4.36 3.41
C PRO A 156 6.32 -4.07 4.24
N ASN A 157 6.21 -3.95 5.57
CA ASN A 157 7.36 -3.61 6.43
C ASN A 157 8.44 -4.70 6.50
N ASN A 158 8.21 -5.87 5.89
CA ASN A 158 9.24 -6.87 5.71
C ASN A 158 9.05 -7.76 4.48
N ALA A 159 8.85 -7.21 3.28
CA ALA A 159 8.89 -8.03 2.05
C ALA A 159 10.20 -8.84 1.94
N SER A 160 11.30 -8.37 2.56
CA SER A 160 12.54 -9.14 2.69
C SER A 160 12.36 -10.45 3.47
N GLN A 161 11.39 -10.54 4.40
CA GLN A 161 11.05 -11.79 5.08
C GLN A 161 10.47 -12.84 4.15
N LEU A 162 9.76 -12.48 3.07
CA LEU A 162 9.29 -13.48 2.11
C LEU A 162 10.47 -14.21 1.47
N SER A 163 11.48 -13.46 1.01
CA SER A 163 12.69 -14.04 0.44
C SER A 163 13.57 -14.74 1.49
N VAL A 164 13.65 -14.21 2.72
CA VAL A 164 14.45 -14.82 3.80
C VAL A 164 13.82 -16.11 4.33
N LYS A 165 12.50 -16.14 4.52
CA LYS A 165 11.77 -17.34 4.97
C LYS A 165 11.55 -18.33 3.83
N ASN A 166 11.39 -17.82 2.61
CA ASN A 166 11.16 -18.58 1.38
C ASN A 166 10.11 -19.70 1.55
N PRO A 167 8.87 -19.35 1.98
CA PRO A 167 7.82 -20.33 2.18
C PRO A 167 7.42 -20.99 0.86
N SER A 168 6.88 -22.20 0.93
CA SER A 168 6.22 -22.81 -0.23
C SER A 168 4.96 -22.06 -0.58
N LEU A 169 4.76 -21.82 -1.87
CA LEU A 169 3.60 -21.11 -2.38
C LEU A 169 2.32 -21.92 -2.14
N ASN A 170 1.26 -21.23 -1.77
CA ASN A 170 -0.11 -21.71 -1.80
C ASN A 170 -1.04 -20.71 -2.52
N PRO A 171 -1.01 -20.70 -3.87
CA PRO A 171 -1.75 -19.77 -4.73
C PRO A 171 -3.26 -19.79 -4.58
N LEU A 172 -3.81 -20.85 -3.99
CA LEU A 172 -5.26 -20.97 -3.75
C LEU A 172 -5.72 -20.21 -2.50
N ILE A 173 -4.79 -19.82 -1.63
CA ILE A 173 -5.09 -19.19 -0.34
C ILE A 173 -4.49 -17.78 -0.26
N TYR A 174 -3.30 -17.57 -0.84
CA TYR A 174 -2.54 -16.34 -0.68
C TYR A 174 -2.34 -15.60 -2.01
N GLY A 175 -2.60 -14.29 -2.00
CA GLY A 175 -2.59 -13.52 -3.25
C GLY A 175 -1.20 -13.20 -3.81
N LEU A 176 -0.16 -12.99 -3.00
CA LEU A 176 1.20 -12.86 -3.53
C LEU A 176 1.68 -14.20 -4.10
N ASP A 177 1.36 -15.31 -3.44
CA ASP A 177 1.67 -16.65 -3.96
C ASP A 177 0.97 -16.88 -5.30
N PHE A 178 -0.27 -16.39 -5.45
CA PHE A 178 -1.00 -16.42 -6.72
C PHE A 178 -0.27 -15.65 -7.82
N TRP A 179 0.13 -14.40 -7.56
CA TRP A 179 0.83 -13.60 -8.57
C TRP A 179 2.23 -14.13 -8.87
N GLU A 180 2.94 -14.69 -7.89
CA GLU A 180 4.22 -15.37 -8.06
C GLU A 180 4.09 -16.60 -8.96
N SER A 181 3.07 -17.43 -8.75
CA SER A 181 2.82 -18.61 -9.58
C SER A 181 2.52 -18.29 -11.06
N LEU A 182 2.23 -17.03 -11.36
CA LEU A 182 2.01 -16.53 -12.72
C LEU A 182 3.18 -15.70 -13.24
N SER A 183 4.27 -15.54 -12.49
CA SER A 183 5.41 -14.70 -12.89
C SER A 183 5.96 -15.11 -14.26
N GLY A 184 6.02 -14.16 -15.19
CA GLY A 184 6.43 -14.37 -16.58
C GLY A 184 5.33 -14.88 -17.53
N GLU A 185 4.16 -15.31 -17.02
CA GLU A 185 3.06 -15.79 -17.87
C GLU A 185 2.41 -14.65 -18.65
N LEU A 186 2.02 -14.96 -19.90
CA LEU A 186 1.14 -14.11 -20.68
C LEU A 186 -0.31 -14.34 -20.25
N VAL A 187 -0.95 -13.29 -19.74
CA VAL A 187 -2.29 -13.33 -19.16
C VAL A 187 -3.24 -12.35 -19.83
N THR A 188 -4.55 -12.61 -19.71
CA THR A 188 -5.62 -11.69 -20.08
C THR A 188 -6.52 -11.40 -18.88
N VAL A 189 -6.75 -10.13 -18.61
CA VAL A 189 -7.74 -9.59 -17.66
C VAL A 189 -9.00 -9.22 -18.44
N LYS A 190 -10.09 -9.95 -18.21
CA LYS A 190 -11.39 -9.64 -18.80
C LYS A 190 -12.19 -8.65 -17.97
N ARG A 191 -12.96 -7.79 -18.64
CA ARG A 191 -13.78 -6.71 -18.06
C ARG A 191 -13.04 -5.95 -16.93
N PRO A 192 -11.83 -5.41 -17.18
CA PRO A 192 -11.10 -4.75 -16.12
C PRO A 192 -11.83 -3.50 -15.64
N LYS A 193 -11.78 -3.27 -14.33
CA LYS A 193 -12.20 -2.03 -13.68
C LYS A 193 -11.02 -1.40 -12.98
N ALA A 194 -10.83 -0.09 -13.19
CA ALA A 194 -9.84 0.68 -12.46
C ALA A 194 -10.27 0.86 -11.00
N VAL A 195 -9.42 0.48 -10.05
CA VAL A 195 -9.70 0.55 -8.61
C VAL A 195 -8.89 1.61 -7.88
N ALA A 196 -8.07 2.36 -8.62
CA ALA A 196 -7.36 3.54 -8.14
C ALA A 196 -7.17 4.56 -9.28
N LYS A 197 -6.77 5.79 -8.95
CA LYS A 197 -6.26 6.73 -9.95
C LYS A 197 -4.89 6.27 -10.47
N PRO A 198 -4.54 6.59 -11.73
CA PRO A 198 -3.22 6.27 -12.25
C PRO A 198 -2.13 7.02 -11.47
N SER A 199 -0.98 6.38 -11.30
CA SER A 199 0.22 7.04 -10.80
C SER A 199 0.73 8.10 -11.79
N SER A 200 1.76 8.87 -11.41
CA SER A 200 2.43 9.81 -12.32
C SER A 200 2.98 9.16 -13.60
N PHE A 201 3.25 7.85 -13.55
CA PHE A 201 3.74 7.03 -14.66
C PHE A 201 2.62 6.39 -15.50
N GLY A 202 1.36 6.57 -15.11
CA GLY A 202 0.21 5.92 -15.77
C GLY A 202 -0.06 4.50 -15.26
N ASP A 203 0.68 4.02 -14.26
CA ASP A 203 0.42 2.71 -13.65
C ASP A 203 -0.94 2.75 -12.95
N THR A 204 -1.81 1.78 -13.25
CA THR A 204 -3.22 1.77 -12.79
C THR A 204 -3.55 0.44 -12.13
N TRP A 205 -4.05 0.47 -10.90
CA TRP A 205 -4.58 -0.73 -10.24
C TRP A 205 -5.91 -1.14 -10.85
N VAL A 206 -6.08 -2.43 -11.14
CA VAL A 206 -7.29 -2.97 -11.73
C VAL A 206 -7.73 -4.27 -11.06
N THR A 207 -9.01 -4.60 -11.22
CA THR A 207 -9.57 -5.94 -11.03
C THR A 207 -10.18 -6.40 -12.34
N GLY A 208 -10.19 -7.70 -12.63
CA GLY A 208 -10.94 -8.26 -13.75
C GLY A 208 -12.31 -8.80 -13.35
N SER A 209 -12.84 -9.71 -14.17
CA SER A 209 -14.11 -10.40 -13.94
C SER A 209 -14.07 -11.47 -12.84
N TRP A 210 -13.08 -11.42 -11.94
CA TRP A 210 -12.97 -12.31 -10.80
C TRP A 210 -13.70 -11.79 -9.57
N ARG A 211 -13.89 -12.69 -8.59
CA ARG A 211 -14.43 -12.33 -7.28
C ARG A 211 -13.48 -11.34 -6.61
N VAL A 212 -14.06 -10.27 -6.07
CA VAL A 212 -13.36 -9.27 -5.26
C VAL A 212 -14.07 -9.11 -3.93
N SER A 213 -13.34 -8.69 -2.91
CA SER A 213 -13.86 -8.21 -1.63
C SER A 213 -13.75 -6.67 -1.57
N GLY A 214 -14.35 -6.05 -0.54
CA GLY A 214 -14.19 -4.61 -0.31
C GLY A 214 -14.82 -3.66 -1.34
N ARG A 215 -15.56 -4.12 -2.35
CA ARG A 215 -16.10 -3.25 -3.41
C ARG A 215 -16.99 -2.14 -2.83
N ASN A 216 -16.61 -0.89 -3.04
CA ASN A 216 -17.32 0.28 -2.52
C ASN A 216 -18.17 0.97 -3.59
N LYS A 217 -19.06 1.88 -3.16
CA LYS A 217 -19.98 2.63 -4.04
C LYS A 217 -19.28 3.56 -5.04
N ARG A 218 -17.97 3.82 -4.86
CA ARG A 218 -17.15 4.64 -5.77
C ARG A 218 -16.45 3.78 -6.84
N GLY A 219 -16.66 2.47 -6.86
CA GLY A 219 -16.07 1.55 -7.84
C GLY A 219 -14.68 1.02 -7.48
N GLY A 220 -14.11 1.47 -6.36
CA GLY A 220 -12.85 0.96 -5.81
C GLY A 220 -13.04 -0.25 -4.88
N LEU A 221 -11.94 -0.71 -4.29
CA LEU A 221 -11.93 -1.68 -3.21
C LEU A 221 -11.44 -1.02 -1.93
N THR A 222 -12.23 -1.11 -0.87
CA THR A 222 -11.90 -0.65 0.47
C THR A 222 -11.32 -1.81 1.26
N SER A 223 -10.11 -1.63 1.78
CA SER A 223 -9.51 -2.56 2.74
C SER A 223 -10.34 -2.63 4.01
N THR A 224 -10.47 -3.83 4.56
CA THR A 224 -11.19 -4.15 5.79
C THR A 224 -10.26 -4.81 6.79
N ASP A 225 -10.77 -5.14 7.97
CA ASP A 225 -10.00 -5.94 8.93
C ASP A 225 -9.56 -7.25 8.24
N ARG A 226 -8.24 -7.50 8.23
CA ARG A 226 -7.59 -8.71 7.68
C ARG A 226 -7.65 -8.92 6.16
N ASP A 227 -8.19 -7.97 5.41
CA ASP A 227 -8.28 -8.02 3.96
C ASP A 227 -7.90 -6.66 3.36
N SER A 228 -6.81 -6.63 2.58
CA SER A 228 -6.39 -5.44 1.83
C SER A 228 -6.38 -5.67 0.32
N ASN A 229 -7.34 -6.50 -0.11
CA ASN A 229 -7.69 -6.83 -1.48
C ASN A 229 -6.53 -7.31 -2.35
N PRO A 230 -5.84 -8.40 -1.96
CA PRO A 230 -4.71 -8.95 -2.72
C PRO A 230 -5.06 -9.39 -4.15
N GLU A 231 -6.35 -9.45 -4.50
CA GLU A 231 -6.86 -9.78 -5.82
C GLU A 231 -6.78 -8.64 -6.85
N ALA A 232 -6.43 -7.42 -6.46
CA ALA A 232 -6.17 -6.34 -7.42
C ALA A 232 -4.71 -6.39 -7.90
N ILE A 233 -4.51 -6.03 -9.17
CA ILE A 233 -3.20 -6.08 -9.82
C ILE A 233 -2.85 -4.74 -10.47
N LEU A 234 -1.59 -4.34 -10.37
CA LEU A 234 -1.11 -3.12 -11.00
C LEU A 234 -0.87 -3.36 -12.48
N ILE A 235 -1.36 -2.46 -13.34
CA ILE A 235 -0.98 -2.45 -14.75
C ILE A 235 0.15 -1.45 -14.92
N GLY A 236 1.31 -1.94 -15.37
CA GLY A 236 2.51 -1.14 -15.60
C GLY A 236 2.60 -0.59 -17.03
N SER A 237 3.82 -0.23 -17.44
CA SER A 237 4.10 0.34 -18.76
C SER A 237 3.89 -0.69 -19.89
N PRO A 238 3.25 -0.29 -21.01
CA PRO A 238 3.09 -1.14 -22.19
C PRO A 238 4.38 -1.59 -22.83
N LEU A 239 4.42 -2.85 -23.27
CA LEU A 239 5.59 -3.46 -23.91
C LEU A 239 5.87 -2.93 -25.33
N ASP A 240 4.85 -2.40 -26.02
CA ASP A 240 5.00 -1.73 -27.31
C ASP A 240 5.50 -0.27 -27.22
N GLY A 241 5.68 0.25 -25.99
CA GLY A 241 6.16 1.61 -25.73
C GLY A 241 5.07 2.69 -25.83
N THR A 242 3.82 2.33 -26.07
CA THR A 242 2.70 3.28 -26.00
C THR A 242 2.49 3.75 -24.55
N PRO A 243 2.05 5.01 -24.32
CA PRO A 243 1.81 5.50 -22.97
C PRO A 243 0.40 5.13 -22.47
N ASN A 244 0.29 4.69 -21.22
CA ASN A 244 -1.02 4.56 -20.57
C ASN A 244 -1.69 5.94 -20.37
N PRO A 245 -3.03 6.00 -20.42
CA PRO A 245 -3.79 7.22 -20.13
C PRO A 245 -3.60 7.65 -18.67
N LYS A 246 -3.44 8.96 -18.45
CA LYS A 246 -3.38 9.58 -17.11
C LYS A 246 -4.74 10.08 -16.62
N THR A 247 -5.79 9.86 -17.41
CA THR A 247 -7.15 10.37 -17.17
C THR A 247 -8.10 9.33 -16.59
N THR A 248 -7.65 8.08 -16.44
CA THR A 248 -8.44 7.01 -15.83
C THR A 248 -8.89 7.41 -14.43
N ARG A 249 -10.15 7.13 -14.11
CA ARG A 249 -10.76 7.44 -12.82
C ARG A 249 -11.06 6.16 -12.07
N LEU A 250 -11.17 6.31 -10.75
CA LEU A 250 -11.66 5.26 -9.87
C LEU A 250 -13.03 4.77 -10.37
N GLY A 251 -13.16 3.47 -10.62
CA GLY A 251 -14.37 2.80 -11.10
C GLY A 251 -14.54 2.76 -12.63
N ASP A 252 -13.62 3.33 -13.41
CA ASP A 252 -13.68 3.28 -14.87
C ASP A 252 -13.67 1.83 -15.39
N ASP A 253 -14.44 1.60 -16.45
CA ASP A 253 -14.40 0.39 -17.28
C ASP A 253 -13.26 0.52 -18.29
N LEU A 254 -12.47 -0.55 -18.42
CA LEU A 254 -11.36 -0.63 -19.36
C LEU A 254 -11.64 -1.72 -20.41
N ALA A 255 -11.00 -1.60 -21.58
CA ALA A 255 -10.92 -2.69 -22.55
C ALA A 255 -10.12 -3.87 -21.98
N GLU A 256 -10.28 -5.08 -22.54
CA GLU A 256 -9.51 -6.25 -22.10
C GLU A 256 -8.00 -5.99 -22.16
N ILE A 257 -7.29 -6.42 -21.12
CA ILE A 257 -5.85 -6.19 -20.98
C ILE A 257 -5.16 -7.53 -21.15
N THR A 258 -4.30 -7.64 -22.15
CA THR A 258 -3.39 -8.79 -22.29
C THR A 258 -1.96 -8.33 -22.05
N GLY A 259 -1.19 -9.07 -21.26
CA GLY A 259 0.15 -8.66 -20.85
C GLY A 259 0.90 -9.73 -20.06
N ILE A 260 2.12 -9.40 -19.66
CA ILE A 260 2.98 -10.31 -18.89
C ILE A 260 2.93 -9.98 -17.41
N VAL A 261 2.65 -10.98 -16.56
CA VAL A 261 2.81 -10.82 -15.11
C VAL A 261 4.30 -10.78 -14.78
N THR A 262 4.72 -9.85 -13.94
CA THR A 262 6.11 -9.73 -13.48
C THR A 262 6.17 -9.09 -12.10
N GLN A 263 7.32 -9.24 -11.43
CA GLN A 263 7.67 -8.48 -10.23
C GLN A 263 8.55 -7.31 -10.66
N ALA A 264 8.10 -6.08 -10.39
CA ALA A 264 8.96 -4.90 -10.54
C ALA A 264 8.55 -3.76 -9.60
N PHE A 265 9.54 -2.96 -9.19
CA PHE A 265 9.37 -1.79 -8.31
C PHE A 265 8.54 -2.07 -7.05
N GLY A 266 8.68 -3.28 -6.49
CA GLY A 266 8.03 -3.70 -5.25
C GLY A 266 6.64 -4.31 -5.39
N TYR A 267 6.10 -4.42 -6.61
CA TYR A 267 4.76 -4.96 -6.84
C TYR A 267 4.77 -6.00 -7.93
N TYR A 268 3.92 -7.03 -7.77
CA TYR A 268 3.44 -7.77 -8.93
C TYR A 268 2.63 -6.83 -9.81
N ARG A 269 2.83 -6.93 -11.11
CA ARG A 269 2.17 -6.11 -12.11
C ARG A 269 2.03 -6.86 -13.41
N ILE A 270 1.09 -6.42 -14.24
CA ILE A 270 0.99 -6.84 -15.63
C ILE A 270 1.61 -5.74 -16.50
N LEU A 271 2.61 -6.10 -17.31
CA LEU A 271 3.10 -5.27 -18.41
C LEU A 271 2.19 -5.52 -19.62
N PRO A 272 1.25 -4.61 -19.94
CA PRO A 272 0.30 -4.86 -21.00
C PRO A 272 1.02 -4.83 -22.36
N LEU A 273 0.51 -5.58 -23.35
CA LEU A 273 1.09 -5.57 -24.70
C LEU A 273 0.97 -4.20 -25.36
N THR A 274 -0.14 -3.49 -25.08
CA THR A 274 -0.47 -2.16 -25.60
C THR A 274 -1.04 -1.29 -24.48
N ALA A 275 -1.10 0.02 -24.68
CA ALA A 275 -1.71 0.96 -23.74
C ALA A 275 -3.15 0.60 -23.36
N LEU A 276 -3.51 0.93 -22.10
CA LEU A 276 -4.88 0.82 -21.62
C LEU A 276 -5.84 1.70 -22.42
N SER A 277 -7.08 1.22 -22.59
CA SER A 277 -8.17 1.96 -23.21
C SER A 277 -9.37 2.02 -22.27
N VAL A 278 -9.90 3.22 -22.03
CA VAL A 278 -11.09 3.44 -21.20
C VAL A 278 -12.33 3.26 -22.07
N THR A 279 -13.23 2.35 -21.68
CA THR A 279 -14.47 2.04 -22.40
C THR A 279 -15.71 2.64 -21.73
N GLY A 280 -15.61 2.99 -20.45
CA GLY A 280 -16.64 3.73 -19.72
C GLY A 280 -16.02 4.48 -18.55
N SER A 281 -16.30 5.77 -18.42
CA SER A 281 -15.69 6.60 -17.39
C SER A 281 -16.71 7.06 -16.34
N GLN A 282 -16.30 7.07 -15.07
CA GLN A 282 -17.10 7.53 -13.96
C GLN A 282 -17.20 9.06 -13.95
N SER A 283 -18.39 9.57 -13.60
CA SER A 283 -18.58 10.98 -13.32
C SER A 283 -18.49 11.21 -11.81
N PRO A 284 -17.77 12.24 -11.33
CA PRO A 284 -17.75 12.55 -9.91
C PRO A 284 -19.16 12.91 -9.43
N ASP A 285 -19.57 12.28 -8.33
CA ASP A 285 -20.76 12.72 -7.59
C ASP A 285 -20.44 14.05 -6.92
N VAL A 286 -21.16 15.11 -7.31
CA VAL A 286 -21.00 16.44 -6.73
C VAL A 286 -21.92 16.51 -5.53
N ALA A 287 -21.34 16.44 -4.33
CA ALA A 287 -22.12 16.60 -3.11
C ALA A 287 -22.91 17.93 -3.16
N PRO A 288 -24.19 17.95 -2.77
CA PRO A 288 -24.95 19.18 -2.72
C PRO A 288 -24.27 20.17 -1.77
N VAL A 289 -24.38 21.47 -2.09
CA VAL A 289 -23.93 22.54 -1.21
C VAL A 289 -24.55 22.31 0.17
N THR A 290 -23.69 22.04 1.16
CA THR A 290 -24.14 21.74 2.52
C THR A 290 -24.27 23.05 3.29
N THR A 291 -25.45 23.29 3.87
CA THR A 291 -25.67 24.41 4.80
C THR A 291 -25.17 24.01 6.18
N PHE A 292 -24.34 24.85 6.80
CA PHE A 292 -23.93 24.64 8.19
C PHE A 292 -25.04 25.08 9.14
N THR A 293 -25.73 24.12 9.77
CA THR A 293 -26.60 24.40 10.92
C THR A 293 -25.88 23.95 12.20
N SER A 294 -25.57 24.90 13.09
CA SER A 294 -24.87 24.61 14.33
C SER A 294 -25.79 24.78 15.54
N GLY A 295 -26.29 23.66 16.08
CA GLY A 295 -27.08 23.62 17.32
C GLY A 295 -26.24 23.35 18.58
N GLY A 296 -24.97 22.99 18.45
CA GLY A 296 -24.12 22.50 19.55
C GLY A 296 -23.84 23.53 20.65
N SER A 297 -23.75 23.09 21.90
CA SER A 297 -23.42 23.98 23.03
C SER A 297 -21.91 24.19 23.20
N CYS A 298 -21.10 23.22 22.77
CA CYS A 298 -19.63 23.24 22.77
C CYS A 298 -19.14 22.50 21.51
N ILE A 299 -18.22 23.09 20.76
CA ILE A 299 -17.71 22.62 19.46
C ILE A 299 -16.18 22.56 19.54
N PHE A 300 -15.61 21.46 19.05
CA PHE A 300 -14.19 21.18 19.07
C PHE A 300 -13.67 21.42 17.67
N LEU A 301 -12.80 22.41 17.51
CA LEU A 301 -12.23 22.77 16.22
C LEU A 301 -10.80 22.26 16.13
N GLN A 302 -10.45 21.75 14.96
CA GLN A 302 -9.09 21.40 14.56
C GLN A 302 -8.69 22.25 13.35
N GLU A 303 -7.38 22.37 13.11
CA GLU A 303 -6.82 23.11 11.97
C GLU A 303 -7.18 24.61 11.95
N ILE A 304 -7.36 25.21 13.13
CA ILE A 304 -7.53 26.66 13.21
C ILE A 304 -6.23 27.33 12.83
N GLN A 305 -6.30 28.28 11.90
CA GLN A 305 -5.14 28.98 11.37
C GLN A 305 -4.88 30.31 12.10
N ASP A 306 -3.65 30.81 11.94
CA ASP A 306 -3.19 32.12 12.37
C ASP A 306 -4.03 33.24 11.73
N ASP A 307 -3.99 34.44 12.33
CA ASP A 307 -4.73 35.61 11.86
C ASP A 307 -4.36 36.05 10.44
N ASN A 308 -3.22 35.58 9.93
CA ASN A 308 -2.69 35.88 8.60
C ASN A 308 -2.81 34.69 7.61
N GLY A 309 -3.58 33.65 7.96
CA GLY A 309 -3.71 32.45 7.15
C GLY A 309 -2.41 31.64 7.09
N ALA A 310 -2.04 31.19 5.89
CA ALA A 310 -0.83 30.40 5.65
C ALA A 310 0.48 31.22 5.60
N THR A 311 0.42 32.53 5.85
CA THR A 311 1.57 33.42 5.67
C THR A 311 2.58 33.24 6.80
N ASN A 312 3.82 32.88 6.46
CA ASN A 312 4.87 32.73 7.48
C ASN A 312 5.54 34.07 7.83
N ASN A 313 4.97 34.80 8.79
CA ASN A 313 5.53 36.08 9.27
C ASN A 313 5.61 36.20 10.80
N GLY A 314 5.50 35.09 11.53
CA GLY A 314 5.66 35.02 12.99
C GLY A 314 4.39 35.30 13.81
N VAL A 315 3.25 35.59 13.18
CA VAL A 315 1.96 35.69 13.86
C VAL A 315 1.51 34.30 14.34
N VAL A 316 1.13 34.19 15.61
CA VAL A 316 0.65 32.93 16.25
C VAL A 316 -0.76 33.05 16.86
N SER A 317 -1.35 34.23 16.81
CA SER A 317 -2.72 34.49 17.25
C SER A 317 -3.71 33.95 16.23
N SER A 318 -4.86 33.44 16.71
CA SER A 318 -5.99 33.03 15.87
C SER A 318 -7.29 33.79 16.22
N ASN A 319 -7.17 34.96 16.86
CA ASN A 319 -8.31 35.79 17.25
C ASN A 319 -9.12 36.30 16.06
N LEU A 320 -8.46 36.78 15.00
CA LEU A 320 -9.12 37.24 13.78
C LEU A 320 -9.79 36.06 13.07
N THR A 321 -9.10 34.91 12.97
CA THR A 321 -9.65 33.69 12.37
C THR A 321 -10.92 33.22 13.10
N LEU A 322 -10.85 33.10 14.43
CA LEU A 322 -11.98 32.62 15.25
C LEU A 322 -13.12 33.64 15.32
N SER A 323 -12.82 34.95 15.44
CA SER A 323 -13.85 36.00 15.43
C SER A 323 -14.60 36.06 14.10
N THR A 324 -13.88 35.91 12.98
CA THR A 324 -14.48 35.82 11.65
C THR A 324 -15.39 34.60 11.55
N LEU A 325 -14.95 33.43 12.00
CA LEU A 325 -15.75 32.21 11.98
C LEU A 325 -17.05 32.34 12.80
N ILE A 326 -16.99 32.83 14.04
CA ILE A 326 -18.20 32.98 14.86
C ILE A 326 -19.14 34.06 14.30
N ALA A 327 -18.62 35.11 13.67
CA ALA A 327 -19.44 36.12 13.01
C ALA A 327 -20.17 35.52 11.79
N SER A 328 -19.50 34.68 11.00
CA SER A 328 -20.14 33.97 9.88
C SER A 328 -21.22 32.99 10.35
N ILE A 329 -21.00 32.30 11.48
CA ILE A 329 -22.01 31.41 12.09
C ILE A 329 -23.21 32.23 12.55
N TYR A 330 -22.98 33.37 13.22
CA TYR A 330 -24.03 34.26 13.67
C TYR A 330 -24.87 34.78 12.50
N ASN A 331 -24.24 35.25 11.43
CA ASN A 331 -24.94 35.77 10.26
C ASN A 331 -25.81 34.72 9.56
N GLN A 332 -25.45 33.43 9.65
CA GLN A 332 -26.23 32.34 9.05
C GLN A 332 -27.32 31.78 9.96
N SER A 333 -27.12 31.81 11.28
CA SER A 333 -27.96 31.06 12.23
C SER A 333 -28.52 31.86 13.40
N GLY A 334 -28.09 33.10 13.58
CA GLY A 334 -28.34 33.92 14.78
C GLY A 334 -27.65 33.41 16.05
N THR A 335 -26.86 32.33 15.97
CA THR A 335 -26.23 31.72 17.14
C THR A 335 -24.94 32.43 17.50
N THR A 336 -24.82 32.84 18.77
CA THR A 336 -23.60 33.44 19.32
C THR A 336 -22.71 32.39 19.96
N TYR A 337 -21.42 32.44 19.65
CA TYR A 337 -20.37 31.63 20.27
C TYR A 337 -19.28 32.52 20.84
N ALA A 338 -18.68 32.08 21.94
CA ALA A 338 -17.37 32.51 22.41
C ALA A 338 -16.33 31.42 22.08
N TYR A 339 -15.04 31.74 22.18
CA TYR A 339 -13.97 30.80 21.88
C TYR A 339 -12.84 30.82 22.91
N THR A 340 -12.07 29.73 22.98
CA THR A 340 -10.83 29.66 23.76
C THR A 340 -9.81 28.76 23.06
N TYR A 341 -8.53 29.11 23.18
CA TYR A 341 -7.38 28.40 22.63
C TYR A 341 -6.09 28.85 23.34
N ILE A 342 -4.97 28.16 23.07
CA ILE A 342 -3.63 28.58 23.50
C ILE A 342 -2.76 28.73 22.25
N SER A 343 -2.24 29.94 22.01
CA SER A 343 -1.30 30.21 20.90
C SER A 343 -0.09 29.27 20.97
N PRO A 344 0.31 28.66 19.85
CA PRO A 344 1.58 27.93 19.77
C PRO A 344 2.80 28.84 19.87
N ILE A 345 3.97 28.22 20.02
CA ILE A 345 5.23 28.86 19.68
C ILE A 345 5.39 28.79 18.16
N ASN A 346 5.84 29.90 17.57
CA ASN A 346 6.02 30.00 16.13
C ASN A 346 6.88 28.84 15.59
N LEU A 347 6.32 28.09 14.62
CA LEU A 347 6.93 26.95 13.93
C LEU A 347 7.28 25.73 14.82
N ALA A 348 6.81 25.69 16.08
CA ALA A 348 7.11 24.59 17.00
C ALA A 348 6.08 23.45 16.98
N ASP A 349 4.84 23.76 16.58
CA ASP A 349 3.78 22.77 16.39
C ASP A 349 3.73 22.41 14.89
N GLY A 350 3.53 21.14 14.54
CA GLY A 350 3.50 20.75 13.12
C GLY A 350 2.14 20.93 12.46
N GLY A 351 2.07 20.81 11.15
CA GLY A 351 0.87 21.14 10.38
C GLY A 351 1.23 21.68 9.02
N GLU A 352 0.48 22.68 8.56
CA GLU A 352 0.82 23.42 7.35
C GLU A 352 2.22 24.06 7.49
N PRO A 353 3.15 23.83 6.55
CA PRO A 353 4.46 24.46 6.57
C PRO A 353 4.35 25.99 6.61
N GLY A 354 4.94 26.61 7.65
CA GLY A 354 4.95 28.07 7.82
C GLY A 354 3.76 28.65 8.58
N GLY A 355 2.72 27.84 8.86
CA GLY A 355 1.62 28.21 9.74
C GLY A 355 1.70 27.51 11.10
N ASN A 356 0.88 27.93 12.05
CA ASN A 356 0.91 27.44 13.43
C ASN A 356 -0.38 26.71 13.83
N ILE A 357 -0.98 25.89 12.96
CA ILE A 357 -2.34 25.37 13.18
C ILE A 357 -2.55 24.73 14.57
N ARG A 358 -3.74 24.93 15.15
CA ARG A 358 -4.06 24.50 16.52
C ARG A 358 -5.46 23.94 16.66
N VAL A 359 -5.73 23.42 17.86
CA VAL A 359 -7.07 23.10 18.33
C VAL A 359 -7.67 24.27 19.10
N ALA A 360 -8.99 24.45 19.01
CA ALA A 360 -9.73 25.48 19.73
C ALA A 360 -11.12 24.98 20.11
N TYR A 361 -11.78 25.68 21.03
CA TYR A 361 -13.19 25.47 21.36
C TYR A 361 -14.03 26.66 20.92
N LEU A 362 -15.24 26.38 20.40
CA LEU A 362 -16.35 27.33 20.43
C LEU A 362 -17.37 26.86 21.47
N TYR A 363 -17.99 27.77 22.19
CA TYR A 363 -19.04 27.44 23.16
C TYR A 363 -20.10 28.52 23.23
N LYS A 364 -21.34 28.12 23.53
CA LYS A 364 -22.44 29.07 23.73
C LYS A 364 -22.28 29.73 25.10
N PRO A 365 -21.92 31.03 25.16
CA PRO A 365 -21.66 31.69 26.44
C PRO A 365 -22.93 31.85 27.29
N THR A 366 -24.11 31.67 26.70
CA THR A 366 -25.40 31.65 27.39
C THR A 366 -25.72 30.33 28.08
N LEU A 367 -24.92 29.28 27.87
CA LEU A 367 -25.13 27.95 28.45
C LEU A 367 -23.93 27.48 29.28
N LEU A 368 -22.72 27.78 28.81
CA LEU A 368 -21.47 27.24 29.34
C LEU A 368 -20.44 28.35 29.56
N ARG A 369 -19.58 28.13 30.55
CA ARG A 369 -18.34 28.88 30.75
C ARG A 369 -17.20 27.93 31.11
N LEU A 370 -15.97 28.39 30.96
CA LEU A 370 -14.83 27.74 31.60
C LEU A 370 -15.05 27.80 33.12
N SER A 371 -14.85 26.67 33.81
CA SER A 371 -14.97 26.64 35.27
C SER A 371 -13.91 27.59 35.87
N PRO A 372 -14.32 28.53 36.75
CA PRO A 372 -13.45 29.57 37.27
C PRO A 372 -12.46 29.01 38.28
N GLY A 373 -11.37 29.75 38.51
CA GLY A 373 -10.39 29.47 39.58
C GLY A 373 -9.01 29.04 39.09
N ALA A 374 -8.90 28.52 37.85
CA ALA A 374 -7.62 28.22 37.22
C ALA A 374 -7.23 29.32 36.21
N GLN A 375 -5.93 29.57 36.06
CA GLN A 375 -5.40 30.47 35.04
C GLN A 375 -5.40 29.78 33.66
N ILE A 376 -5.41 30.56 32.58
CA ILE A 376 -5.18 30.03 31.24
C ILE A 376 -3.70 29.65 31.13
N GLY A 377 -3.40 28.44 30.64
CA GLY A 377 -2.03 27.98 30.44
C GLY A 377 -1.36 28.62 29.23
N GLY A 378 -0.03 28.71 29.26
CA GLY A 378 0.81 29.08 28.13
C GLY A 378 1.16 27.91 27.21
N SER A 379 1.92 28.20 26.16
CA SER A 379 2.27 27.23 25.11
C SER A 379 3.14 26.06 25.60
N LEU A 380 3.91 26.26 26.66
CA LEU A 380 4.82 25.28 27.27
C LEU A 380 4.33 24.77 28.63
N ASP A 381 3.22 25.30 29.14
CA ASP A 381 2.70 24.90 30.45
C ASP A 381 2.01 23.54 30.34
N ALA A 382 2.63 22.52 30.93
CA ALA A 382 2.03 21.20 31.05
C ALA A 382 0.87 21.25 32.05
N ASN A 383 -0.32 20.89 31.59
CA ASN A 383 -1.50 20.83 32.44
C ASN A 383 -1.49 19.57 33.30
N VAL A 384 -1.98 19.71 34.53
CA VAL A 384 -2.09 18.64 35.51
C VAL A 384 -3.53 18.56 35.99
N VAL A 385 -3.99 17.33 36.16
CA VAL A 385 -5.30 17.03 36.76
C VAL A 385 -5.08 16.91 38.26
N LEU A 386 -5.66 17.84 39.00
CA LEU A 386 -5.60 17.96 40.45
C LEU A 386 -6.67 17.09 41.12
N PRO A 387 -6.51 16.78 42.42
CA PRO A 387 -7.54 16.09 43.20
C PRO A 387 -8.91 16.79 43.14
N GLY A 388 -9.98 16.00 43.16
CA GLY A 388 -11.35 16.54 43.09
C GLY A 388 -11.75 16.99 41.67
N PRO A 389 -11.53 16.09 40.69
CA PRO A 389 -11.00 16.38 39.34
C PRO A 389 -11.07 17.85 38.97
N SER A 390 -9.94 18.56 38.96
CA SER A 390 -9.83 19.94 38.47
C SER A 390 -8.55 20.13 37.66
N LEU A 391 -8.48 21.11 36.77
CA LEU A 391 -7.26 21.40 36.01
C LEU A 391 -6.42 22.48 36.69
N GLN A 392 -5.09 22.32 36.66
CA GLN A 392 -4.14 23.36 37.07
C GLN A 392 -4.25 24.61 36.18
N TYR A 393 -4.42 24.40 34.87
CA TYR A 393 -4.67 25.45 33.88
C TYR A 393 -5.99 25.20 33.14
N ASN A 394 -6.81 26.23 32.96
CA ASN A 394 -8.10 26.11 32.29
C ASN A 394 -8.37 27.22 31.24
N PRO A 395 -8.24 26.92 29.93
CA PRO A 395 -7.74 25.66 29.39
C PRO A 395 -6.21 25.52 29.59
N GLY A 396 -5.68 24.31 29.37
CA GLY A 396 -4.25 24.02 29.44
C GLY A 396 -3.82 22.93 28.46
N ARG A 397 -2.56 22.94 28.03
CA ARG A 397 -2.01 21.96 27.08
C ARG A 397 -1.62 20.65 27.78
N ILE A 398 -1.84 19.52 27.13
CA ILE A 398 -1.42 18.21 27.67
C ILE A 398 0.02 17.94 27.26
N GLU A 399 0.93 17.89 28.24
CA GLU A 399 2.32 17.43 28.06
C GLU A 399 3.03 18.05 26.83
N PRO A 400 3.05 19.38 26.66
CA PRO A 400 3.46 20.04 25.40
C PRO A 400 4.91 19.77 24.98
N SER A 401 5.78 19.35 25.89
CA SER A 401 7.18 18.98 25.62
C SER A 401 7.39 17.49 25.35
N ASN A 402 6.35 16.66 25.40
CA ASN A 402 6.47 15.22 25.17
C ASN A 402 6.83 14.92 23.70
N ALA A 403 7.79 14.02 23.48
CA ALA A 403 8.27 13.64 22.15
C ALA A 403 7.16 13.09 21.24
N ALA A 404 6.07 12.54 21.80
CA ALA A 404 4.89 12.12 21.03
C ALA A 404 4.28 13.26 20.21
N TRP A 405 4.51 14.52 20.60
CA TRP A 405 4.00 15.69 19.90
C TRP A 405 4.99 16.34 18.94
N THR A 406 6.10 15.67 18.62
CA THR A 406 7.08 16.19 17.64
C THR A 406 6.38 16.44 16.31
N ALA A 407 6.55 17.64 15.75
CA ALA A 407 5.89 18.06 14.50
C ALA A 407 4.37 17.77 14.47
N SER A 408 3.68 17.90 15.61
CA SER A 408 2.22 17.77 15.69
C SER A 408 1.62 18.76 16.70
N ARG A 409 0.28 18.81 16.72
CA ARG A 409 -0.50 19.77 17.51
C ARG A 409 -0.58 19.29 18.95
N LYS A 410 -0.41 20.19 19.90
CA LYS A 410 -0.57 19.87 21.33
C LYS A 410 -2.05 19.82 21.69
N PRO A 411 -2.53 18.78 22.41
CA PRO A 411 -3.92 18.73 22.84
C PRO A 411 -4.26 19.86 23.81
N LEU A 412 -5.52 20.29 23.81
CA LEU A 412 -6.06 21.30 24.72
C LEU A 412 -7.11 20.65 25.63
N ALA A 413 -6.85 20.68 26.94
CA ALA A 413 -7.81 20.28 27.95
C ALA A 413 -8.54 21.51 28.49
N ALA A 414 -9.85 21.39 28.71
CA ALA A 414 -10.68 22.42 29.30
C ALA A 414 -11.68 21.81 30.29
N GLN A 415 -11.93 22.54 31.36
CA GLN A 415 -12.94 22.26 32.36
C GLN A 415 -14.08 23.28 32.19
N TRP A 416 -15.29 22.78 32.04
CA TRP A 416 -16.48 23.57 31.79
C TRP A 416 -17.44 23.48 32.95
N GLU A 417 -18.31 24.48 33.06
CA GLU A 417 -19.48 24.41 33.90
C GLU A 417 -20.70 25.08 33.26
N THR A 418 -21.88 24.59 33.59
CA THR A 418 -23.14 25.28 33.29
C THR A 418 -23.22 26.59 34.07
N LEU A 419 -23.92 27.59 33.54
CA LEU A 419 -23.97 28.92 34.17
C LEU A 419 -24.58 28.92 35.58
N ASP A 420 -25.42 27.92 35.90
CA ASP A 420 -25.97 27.69 37.24
C ASP A 420 -24.99 27.00 38.21
N GLY A 421 -23.80 26.64 37.74
CA GLY A 421 -22.74 25.98 38.51
C GLY A 421 -23.01 24.52 38.89
N LYS A 422 -24.14 23.93 38.45
CA LYS A 422 -24.56 22.59 38.89
C LYS A 422 -23.81 21.46 38.20
N ASN A 423 -23.47 21.64 36.92
CA ASN A 423 -22.80 20.61 36.14
C ASN A 423 -21.41 21.06 35.77
N LYS A 424 -20.43 20.20 36.05
CA LYS A 424 -19.02 20.38 35.63
C LYS A 424 -18.60 19.18 34.79
N PHE A 425 -17.83 19.43 33.76
CA PHE A 425 -17.31 18.38 32.89
C PHE A 425 -15.99 18.81 32.25
N PHE A 426 -15.24 17.84 31.75
CA PHE A 426 -13.97 18.07 31.08
C PHE A 426 -14.05 17.68 29.63
N THR A 427 -13.19 18.30 28.85
CA THR A 427 -13.02 17.99 27.43
C THR A 427 -11.55 18.01 27.08
N VAL A 428 -11.16 17.12 26.17
CA VAL A 428 -9.84 17.14 25.54
C VAL A 428 -10.03 17.24 24.03
N ASN A 429 -9.52 18.31 23.43
CA ASN A 429 -9.48 18.49 21.99
C ASN A 429 -8.08 18.12 21.50
N VAL A 430 -8.01 17.09 20.66
CA VAL A 430 -6.77 16.51 20.18
C VAL A 430 -6.82 16.35 18.67
N HIS A 431 -5.70 16.70 18.02
CA HIS A 431 -5.50 16.50 16.59
C HIS A 431 -4.19 15.75 16.38
N PHE A 432 -4.29 14.42 16.25
CA PHE A 432 -3.14 13.55 16.03
C PHE A 432 -2.38 13.88 14.74
N GLY A 433 -1.10 13.51 14.71
CA GLY A 433 -0.24 13.66 13.53
C GLY A 433 -0.87 13.02 12.29
N SER A 434 -0.60 13.54 11.09
CA SER A 434 -1.12 12.95 9.86
C SER A 434 -0.53 11.55 9.66
N LYS A 435 -1.28 10.66 8.98
CA LYS A 435 -0.75 9.35 8.54
C LYS A 435 0.02 9.48 7.23
N GLY A 436 0.82 10.55 7.09
CA GLY A 436 1.67 10.75 5.91
C GLY A 436 2.52 9.50 5.64
N GLY A 437 2.67 9.13 4.36
CA GLY A 437 3.35 7.90 3.96
C GLY A 437 2.53 6.62 4.12
N SER A 438 1.31 6.68 4.66
CA SER A 438 0.38 5.54 4.60
C SER A 438 -0.24 5.40 3.22
N SER A 439 -0.60 4.17 2.87
CA SER A 439 -1.50 3.92 1.76
C SER A 439 -2.92 4.32 2.13
N SER A 440 -3.68 4.80 1.14
CA SER A 440 -5.12 4.97 1.27
C SER A 440 -5.78 3.61 1.57
N ILE A 441 -6.85 3.63 2.38
CA ILE A 441 -7.68 2.45 2.64
C ILE A 441 -8.46 2.00 1.39
N GLU A 442 -8.52 2.83 0.36
CA GLU A 442 -9.10 2.54 -0.95
C GLU A 442 -8.08 1.94 -1.94
N GLY A 443 -6.88 1.59 -1.46
CA GLY A 443 -6.00 0.64 -2.13
C GLY A 443 -5.02 1.23 -3.14
N ASP A 444 -4.33 2.30 -2.80
CA ASP A 444 -3.26 2.83 -3.65
C ASP A 444 -2.04 1.89 -3.73
N TYR A 445 -1.83 1.06 -2.70
CA TYR A 445 -0.77 0.04 -2.67
C TYR A 445 -1.26 -1.26 -2.05
N ARG A 446 -0.78 -2.38 -2.60
CA ARG A 446 -1.08 -3.74 -2.14
C ARG A 446 0.20 -4.58 -2.13
N PRO A 447 0.75 -4.90 -0.96
CA PRO A 447 0.21 -4.62 0.38
C PRO A 447 0.24 -3.13 0.80
N PRO A 448 -0.62 -2.71 1.76
CA PRO A 448 -0.73 -1.32 2.21
C PRO A 448 0.35 -0.92 3.23
N VAL A 449 0.85 0.31 3.12
CA VAL A 449 1.80 0.90 4.08
C VAL A 449 1.06 1.61 5.22
N ASN A 450 1.47 1.38 6.48
CA ASN A 450 0.86 1.99 7.67
C ASN A 450 1.80 3.02 8.34
N GLY A 451 2.06 4.13 7.67
CA GLY A 451 2.90 5.22 8.17
C GLY A 451 2.31 5.98 9.38
N GLY A 452 3.20 6.49 10.24
CA GLY A 452 2.86 7.35 11.39
C GLY A 452 2.02 6.66 12.48
N ILE A 453 1.97 5.33 12.52
CA ILE A 453 1.21 4.60 13.54
C ILE A 453 1.86 4.71 14.93
N GLU A 454 3.18 4.55 15.02
CA GLU A 454 3.94 4.63 16.28
C GLU A 454 3.73 5.98 16.98
N ASP A 455 3.80 7.07 16.22
CA ASP A 455 3.53 8.42 16.73
C ASP A 455 2.10 8.56 17.26
N ARG A 456 1.10 8.04 16.53
CA ARG A 456 -0.30 8.12 16.96
C ARG A 456 -0.59 7.27 18.20
N GLU A 457 0.02 6.10 18.33
CA GLU A 457 -0.09 5.27 19.52
C GLU A 457 0.54 5.97 20.73
N ALA A 458 1.70 6.59 20.56
CA ALA A 458 2.32 7.41 21.60
C ALA A 458 1.42 8.59 22.00
N GLN A 459 0.86 9.31 21.03
CA GLN A 459 -0.06 10.44 21.27
C GLN A 459 -1.34 10.01 21.99
N ALA A 460 -1.92 8.87 21.59
CA ALA A 460 -3.09 8.28 22.25
C ALA A 460 -2.79 7.90 23.69
N ASN A 461 -1.64 7.27 23.95
CA ASN A 461 -1.20 6.91 25.30
C ASN A 461 -0.99 8.12 26.20
N VAL A 462 -0.35 9.19 25.70
CA VAL A 462 -0.14 10.44 26.46
C VAL A 462 -1.48 11.08 26.81
N THR A 463 -2.39 11.16 25.83
CA THR A 463 -3.72 11.75 26.02
C THR A 463 -4.55 10.94 27.02
N ALA A 464 -4.56 9.60 26.90
CA ALA A 464 -5.31 8.72 27.78
C ALA A 464 -4.81 8.77 29.24
N LYS A 465 -3.49 8.86 29.45
CA LYS A 465 -2.89 9.03 30.79
C LYS A 465 -3.32 10.33 31.45
N HIS A 466 -3.39 11.43 30.69
CA HIS A 466 -3.89 12.69 31.22
C HIS A 466 -5.37 12.61 31.63
N SER A 467 -6.20 11.91 30.85
CA SER A 467 -7.62 11.72 31.17
C SER A 467 -7.88 10.74 32.32
N ASN A 468 -6.89 9.92 32.71
CA ASN A 468 -7.03 8.90 33.74
C ASN A 468 -5.75 8.77 34.58
N PRO A 469 -5.39 9.80 35.37
CA PRO A 469 -4.12 9.84 36.10
C PRO A 469 -4.07 8.84 37.28
N SER A 470 -5.19 8.24 37.68
CA SER A 470 -5.29 7.21 38.72
C SER A 470 -6.56 6.36 38.57
N PRO A 471 -6.55 5.03 38.84
CA PRO A 471 -7.74 4.17 38.72
C PRO A 471 -8.95 4.60 39.57
N ASN A 472 -8.76 5.51 40.53
CA ASN A 472 -9.81 6.04 41.41
C ASN A 472 -10.41 7.39 40.95
N TYR A 473 -9.90 8.00 39.87
CA TYR A 473 -10.38 9.29 39.37
C TYR A 473 -10.49 9.24 37.84
N LYS A 474 -11.72 9.14 37.36
CA LYS A 474 -12.06 9.29 35.93
C LYS A 474 -12.50 10.73 35.69
N ILE A 475 -11.98 11.33 34.63
CA ILE A 475 -12.35 12.64 34.11
C ILE A 475 -13.61 12.54 33.24
#